data_AF-A0A316FTZ0-F1
#
_entry.id   AF-A0A316FTZ0-F1
#
_cell.length_a   1.000
_cell.length_b   1.000
_cell.length_c   1.000
_cell.angle_alpha   90.00
_cell.angle_beta   90.00
_cell.angle_gamma   90.00
#
_symmetry.space_group_name_H-M   'P 1'
#
loop_
_entity.id
_entity.type
_entity.pdbx_description
1 polymer ?
#
loop_
_entity_poly.entity_id
_entity_poly.type
_entity_poly.pdbx_seq_one_letter_code
_entity_poly.pdbx_strand_id
1 'polypeptide(L)'
;MPSSPFPDPAPPGSGRHARRPRGVAVAAVGVAVVLIAGAAVWMSRADSVAVQSPRVAGVESPQPTPVRASGSPAAPSTRPASRKPPARVVAKGGWTPVDQAAWEEQLAGYRRTKADPPGDAGNLPEFRADCKYSHRRPDDPIVAPGLPGASHMHSFVGNKAVDAGTTADDLMKFTATTCKPTVDHSAYWVPTLYEAASRKPVETSGFRVYYRSLRDNSTGVVPIPNGLRMIAGDAKRKVPTPRGAQGQFYCAFYGPGDIDGYARSDNGNWPICGEPASLHFMLQFPDCWDGRHLDSPNHKDHLTFGTNAGCPAGHPVRIPALTFDIAYAAKGSKAGYYLSSDPDGRSASSMHGDAFLMWNADAMNQRVRNCIAQRRTCDNDGYDPFSL
;
A
#
# COMPACT_ATOMS: atom_id res chain seq x y z
N MET A 1 38.18 -28.76 -5.25
CA MET A 1 37.76 -27.48 -5.85
C MET A 1 36.29 -27.26 -5.48
N PRO A 2 35.93 -26.05 -5.02
CA PRO A 2 35.20 -25.87 -3.76
C PRO A 2 33.73 -25.49 -4.00
N SER A 3 32.74 -26.09 -3.33
CA SER A 3 32.28 -25.94 -1.94
C SER A 3 31.48 -24.65 -1.68
N SER A 4 30.16 -24.81 -1.62
CA SER A 4 29.14 -23.85 -1.17
C SER A 4 29.42 -23.32 0.24
N PRO A 5 29.20 -22.02 0.55
CA PRO A 5 29.42 -21.49 1.88
C PRO A 5 28.10 -21.17 2.60
N PHE A 6 27.33 -22.18 3.02
CA PHE A 6 26.33 -22.00 4.09
C PHE A 6 26.20 -23.32 4.87
N PRO A 7 26.40 -23.30 6.21
CA PRO A 7 26.28 -24.50 7.04
C PRO A 7 24.82 -24.84 7.36
N ASP A 8 24.48 -26.12 7.29
CA ASP A 8 23.22 -26.69 7.75
C ASP A 8 23.08 -26.57 9.29
N PRO A 9 21.86 -26.31 9.82
CA PRO A 9 21.63 -26.23 11.26
C PRO A 9 21.70 -27.61 11.95
N ALA A 10 22.38 -27.67 13.09
CA ALA A 10 22.52 -28.86 13.91
C ALA A 10 21.20 -29.27 14.60
N PRO A 11 20.94 -30.58 14.81
CA PRO A 11 19.75 -31.07 15.49
C PRO A 11 19.78 -30.78 17.01
N PRO A 12 18.62 -30.56 17.64
CA PRO A 12 18.56 -30.26 19.08
C PRO A 12 18.94 -31.47 19.94
N GLY A 13 19.85 -31.23 20.89
CA GLY A 13 20.33 -32.22 21.85
C GLY A 13 19.27 -32.61 22.88
N SER A 14 19.24 -33.90 23.22
CA SER A 14 18.37 -34.50 24.23
C SER A 14 18.72 -34.02 25.65
N GLY A 15 17.99 -33.02 26.14
CA GLY A 15 18.02 -32.58 27.53
C GLY A 15 17.19 -33.49 28.44
N ARG A 16 17.82 -34.08 29.46
CA ARG A 16 17.23 -34.98 30.44
C ARG A 16 16.23 -34.24 31.35
N HIS A 17 14.97 -34.69 31.39
CA HIS A 17 14.00 -34.26 32.40
C HIS A 17 14.32 -34.87 33.77
N ALA A 18 14.72 -34.04 34.73
CA ALA A 18 14.76 -34.41 36.14
C ALA A 18 13.34 -34.28 36.76
N ARG A 19 12.79 -35.40 37.21
CA ARG A 19 11.60 -35.47 38.07
C ARG A 19 11.98 -35.20 39.53
N ARG A 20 11.17 -34.41 40.27
CA ARG A 20 10.76 -34.61 41.69
C ARG A 20 9.92 -33.41 42.19
N PRO A 21 9.17 -33.52 43.31
CA PRO A 21 7.98 -34.35 43.51
C PRO A 21 6.75 -33.52 43.93
N ARG A 22 5.58 -34.16 44.00
CA ARG A 22 4.32 -33.60 44.52
C ARG A 22 4.39 -33.42 46.04
N GLY A 23 4.00 -32.24 46.53
CA GLY A 23 3.61 -31.98 47.92
C GLY A 23 2.27 -31.27 47.92
N VAL A 24 1.27 -31.91 48.51
CA VAL A 24 -0.10 -31.42 48.68
C VAL A 24 -0.14 -30.55 49.94
N ALA A 25 -0.73 -29.36 49.84
CA ALA A 25 -1.32 -28.66 50.99
C ALA A 25 -2.57 -27.91 50.52
N VAL A 26 -3.71 -28.40 51.02
CA VAL A 26 -5.04 -27.81 50.88
C VAL A 26 -5.17 -26.70 51.92
N ALA A 27 -5.54 -25.50 51.50
CA ALA A 27 -6.12 -24.49 52.39
C ALA A 27 -7.25 -23.79 51.63
N ALA A 28 -8.48 -24.11 52.02
CA ALA A 28 -9.69 -23.47 51.56
C ALA A 28 -9.84 -22.11 52.26
N VAL A 29 -10.07 -21.05 51.49
CA VAL A 29 -10.72 -19.84 51.98
C VAL A 29 -11.77 -19.47 50.93
N GLY A 30 -13.04 -19.68 51.30
CA GLY A 30 -14.18 -19.25 50.52
C GLY A 30 -14.34 -17.74 50.61
N VAL A 31 -14.65 -17.12 49.48
CA VAL A 31 -15.26 -15.80 49.42
C VAL A 31 -16.49 -15.91 48.53
N ALA A 32 -17.63 -15.60 49.13
CA ALA A 32 -18.94 -15.61 48.51
C ALA A 32 -19.05 -14.50 47.44
N VAL A 33 -19.51 -14.87 46.25
CA VAL A 33 -19.98 -13.92 45.23
C VAL A 33 -21.50 -13.83 45.32
N VAL A 34 -21.98 -12.67 45.72
CA VAL A 34 -23.39 -12.30 45.71
C VAL A 34 -23.83 -12.12 44.25
N LEU A 35 -24.79 -12.94 43.82
CA LEU A 35 -25.53 -12.76 42.57
C LEU A 35 -26.57 -11.65 42.77
N ILE A 36 -26.41 -10.52 42.08
CA ILE A 36 -27.51 -9.58 41.84
C ILE A 36 -27.93 -9.74 40.39
N ALA A 37 -29.07 -10.42 40.21
CA ALA A 37 -29.82 -10.41 38.97
C ALA A 37 -30.56 -9.05 38.87
N GLY A 38 -30.23 -8.27 37.84
CA GLY A 38 -30.96 -7.06 37.47
C GLY A 38 -31.30 -7.13 36.00
N ALA A 39 -32.53 -7.54 35.70
CA ALA A 39 -33.11 -7.47 34.37
C ALA A 39 -33.39 -6.01 34.02
N ALA A 40 -32.82 -5.51 32.92
CA ALA A 40 -33.25 -4.28 32.27
C ALA A 40 -33.57 -4.60 30.80
N VAL A 41 -34.85 -4.84 30.55
CA VAL A 41 -35.45 -4.88 29.23
C VAL A 41 -35.43 -3.45 28.67
N TRP A 42 -34.66 -3.22 27.61
CA TRP A 42 -34.83 -2.04 26.76
C TRP A 42 -35.48 -2.47 25.45
N MET A 43 -36.75 -2.13 25.30
CA MET A 43 -37.48 -2.15 24.04
C MET A 43 -36.98 -0.98 23.18
N SER A 44 -36.20 -1.27 22.14
CA SER A 44 -36.02 -0.33 21.04
C SER A 44 -37.13 -0.58 20.01
N ARG A 45 -38.08 0.36 19.95
CA ARG A 45 -39.08 0.46 18.89
C ARG A 45 -38.38 0.64 17.54
N ALA A 46 -38.76 -0.17 16.57
CA ALA A 46 -38.44 0.04 15.17
C ALA A 46 -39.42 1.08 14.60
N ASP A 47 -38.98 2.34 14.50
CA ASP A 47 -39.69 3.31 13.68
C ASP A 47 -39.36 3.06 12.20
N SER A 48 -40.32 2.42 11.54
CA SER A 48 -40.32 2.21 10.10
C SER A 48 -40.68 3.53 9.41
N VAL A 49 -39.69 4.29 8.96
CA VAL A 49 -39.92 5.40 8.03
C VAL A 49 -39.89 4.83 6.61
N ALA A 50 -41.09 4.68 6.05
CA ALA A 50 -41.30 4.30 4.66
C ALA A 50 -40.77 5.40 3.73
N VAL A 51 -39.68 5.13 3.01
CA VAL A 51 -39.25 5.95 1.86
C VAL A 51 -40.11 5.54 0.67
N GLN A 52 -41.11 6.35 0.36
CA GLN A 52 -41.90 6.22 -0.86
C GLN A 52 -41.02 6.54 -2.08
N SER A 53 -40.92 5.58 -3.00
CA SER A 53 -40.35 5.77 -4.34
C SER A 53 -41.31 6.61 -5.20
N PRO A 54 -40.87 7.70 -5.85
CA PRO A 54 -41.69 8.34 -6.87
C PRO A 54 -41.72 7.47 -8.13
N ARG A 55 -42.94 7.13 -8.57
CA ARG A 55 -43.22 6.50 -9.85
C ARG A 55 -42.79 7.43 -10.98
N VAL A 56 -42.12 6.84 -11.97
CA VAL A 56 -41.89 7.42 -13.29
C VAL A 56 -43.25 7.60 -13.98
N ALA A 57 -43.66 8.84 -14.20
CA ALA A 57 -44.72 9.18 -15.14
C ALA A 57 -44.04 9.74 -16.40
N GLY A 58 -44.30 9.08 -17.53
CA GLY A 58 -43.79 9.49 -18.83
C GLY A 58 -44.31 10.87 -19.21
N VAL A 59 -43.40 11.73 -19.69
CA VAL A 59 -43.74 12.98 -20.34
C VAL A 59 -43.52 12.78 -21.82
N GLU A 60 -44.63 12.80 -22.54
CA GLU A 60 -44.75 12.71 -23.99
C GLU A 60 -44.18 13.98 -24.64
N SER A 61 -43.41 13.78 -25.71
CA SER A 61 -42.71 14.82 -26.44
C SER A 61 -43.70 15.59 -27.34
N PRO A 62 -43.79 16.94 -27.27
CA PRO A 62 -44.61 17.66 -28.22
C PRO A 62 -43.89 17.83 -29.56
N GLN A 63 -44.53 17.35 -30.62
CA GLN A 63 -44.19 17.63 -32.01
C GLN A 63 -44.44 19.12 -32.33
N PRO A 64 -43.49 19.85 -32.96
CA PRO A 64 -43.80 21.11 -33.61
C PRO A 64 -44.12 20.90 -35.09
N THR A 65 -45.20 21.56 -35.51
CA THR A 65 -45.67 21.77 -36.88
C THR A 65 -44.66 22.57 -37.73
N PRO A 66 -44.71 22.45 -39.08
CA PRO A 66 -43.71 23.03 -39.96
C PRO A 66 -43.93 24.52 -40.17
N VAL A 67 -42.92 25.34 -39.84
CA VAL A 67 -42.88 26.75 -40.25
C VAL A 67 -41.95 26.91 -41.45
N ARG A 68 -42.53 27.53 -42.47
CA ARG A 68 -42.03 27.81 -43.82
C ARG A 68 -40.75 28.65 -43.79
N ALA A 69 -39.75 28.21 -44.55
CA ALA A 69 -38.48 28.90 -44.74
C ALA A 69 -38.64 30.17 -45.59
N SER A 70 -38.03 31.26 -45.13
CA SER A 70 -37.73 32.46 -45.91
C SER A 70 -36.26 32.79 -45.66
N GLY A 71 -35.43 32.61 -46.70
CA GLY A 71 -33.98 32.73 -46.60
C GLY A 71 -33.47 34.18 -46.59
N SER A 72 -32.30 34.35 -45.99
CA SER A 72 -31.28 35.33 -46.41
C SER A 72 -29.90 34.80 -46.01
N PRO A 73 -28.87 34.85 -46.88
CA PRO A 73 -27.60 34.16 -46.65
C PRO A 73 -26.64 34.99 -45.80
N ALA A 74 -26.20 34.44 -44.67
CA ALA A 74 -25.09 34.99 -43.87
C ALA A 74 -23.80 34.20 -44.13
N ALA A 75 -22.70 34.94 -44.24
CA ALA A 75 -21.35 34.52 -44.62
C ALA A 75 -20.76 33.36 -43.79
N PRO A 76 -19.80 32.60 -44.34
CA PRO A 76 -19.20 31.45 -43.65
C PRO A 76 -18.35 31.90 -42.45
N SER A 77 -18.82 31.58 -41.24
CA SER A 77 -18.04 31.67 -40.03
C SER A 77 -17.16 30.43 -39.90
N THR A 78 -15.87 30.56 -40.20
CA THR A 78 -14.85 29.55 -39.92
C THR A 78 -14.63 29.46 -38.42
N ARG A 79 -15.29 28.50 -37.77
CA ARG A 79 -15.00 28.12 -36.39
C ARG A 79 -13.63 27.45 -36.35
N PRO A 80 -12.65 27.93 -35.56
CA PRO A 80 -11.36 27.26 -35.45
C PRO A 80 -11.60 25.87 -34.87
N ALA A 81 -11.11 24.83 -35.56
CA ALA A 81 -11.08 23.48 -35.02
C ALA A 81 -10.37 23.52 -33.66
N SER A 82 -11.01 22.96 -32.63
CA SER A 82 -10.38 22.75 -31.34
C SER A 82 -9.11 21.94 -31.58
N ARG A 83 -7.96 22.58 -31.34
CA ARG A 83 -6.66 21.94 -31.46
C ARG A 83 -6.64 20.79 -30.46
N LYS A 84 -6.66 19.55 -30.95
CA LYS A 84 -6.41 18.35 -30.16
C LYS A 84 -5.15 18.64 -29.31
N PRO A 85 -5.17 18.43 -27.99
CA PRO A 85 -3.98 18.62 -27.17
C PRO A 85 -2.82 17.86 -27.84
N PRO A 86 -1.59 18.43 -27.89
CA PRO A 86 -0.46 17.70 -28.42
C PRO A 86 -0.41 16.36 -27.71
N ALA A 87 -0.31 15.27 -28.48
CA ALA A 87 -0.06 13.96 -27.92
C ALA A 87 1.16 14.09 -27.01
N ARG A 88 0.99 13.89 -25.70
CA ARG A 88 2.12 13.80 -24.78
C ARG A 88 3.00 12.70 -25.34
N VAL A 89 4.23 13.06 -25.71
CA VAL A 89 5.22 12.11 -26.19
C VAL A 89 5.47 11.15 -25.04
N VAL A 90 4.99 9.92 -25.18
CA VAL A 90 5.31 8.82 -24.28
C VAL A 90 6.80 8.57 -24.43
N ALA A 91 7.59 8.95 -23.42
CA ALA A 91 9.01 8.64 -23.41
C ALA A 91 9.18 7.12 -23.52
N LYS A 92 9.83 6.65 -24.58
CA LYS A 92 10.23 5.25 -24.71
C LYS A 92 11.16 4.89 -23.54
N GLY A 93 10.93 3.71 -22.96
CA GLY A 93 11.60 3.15 -21.78
C GLY A 93 13.11 3.34 -21.75
N GLY A 94 13.53 4.41 -21.08
CA GLY A 94 14.91 4.76 -20.81
C GLY A 94 15.08 5.09 -19.34
N TRP A 95 16.31 5.33 -18.93
CA TRP A 95 16.60 5.85 -17.59
C TRP A 95 15.99 7.24 -17.43
N THR A 96 15.20 7.45 -16.38
CA THR A 96 14.62 8.75 -16.04
C THR A 96 15.54 9.43 -15.02
N PRO A 97 16.30 10.47 -15.38
CA PRO A 97 17.20 11.11 -14.43
C PRO A 97 16.42 11.87 -13.35
N VAL A 98 17.01 11.96 -12.16
CA VAL A 98 16.58 12.93 -11.14
C VAL A 98 17.01 14.33 -11.54
N ASP A 99 16.21 15.35 -11.22
CA ASP A 99 16.70 16.71 -11.20
C ASP A 99 17.67 16.87 -10.04
N GLN A 100 18.98 16.88 -10.35
CA GLN A 100 20.02 16.95 -9.33
C GLN A 100 19.95 18.25 -8.52
N ALA A 101 19.54 19.37 -9.11
CA ALA A 101 19.46 20.64 -8.40
C ALA A 101 18.33 20.60 -7.37
N ALA A 102 17.15 20.12 -7.76
CA ALA A 102 16.02 19.95 -6.85
C ALA A 102 16.34 18.92 -5.74
N TRP A 103 17.06 17.85 -6.08
CA TRP A 103 17.47 16.84 -5.11
C TRP A 103 18.47 17.38 -4.08
N GLU A 104 19.50 18.11 -4.53
CA GLU A 104 20.46 18.75 -3.62
C GLU A 104 19.79 19.82 -2.74
N GLU A 105 18.79 20.54 -3.25
CA GLU A 105 17.99 21.47 -2.47
C GLU A 105 17.21 20.75 -1.36
N GLN A 106 16.56 19.62 -1.67
CA GLN A 106 15.87 18.79 -0.67
C GLN A 106 16.85 18.27 0.38
N LEU A 107 18.03 17.78 -0.02
CA LEU A 107 19.09 17.35 0.89
C LEU A 107 19.60 18.48 1.78
N ALA A 108 19.78 19.69 1.22
CA ALA A 108 20.15 20.87 1.99
C ALA A 108 19.06 21.25 3.00
N GLY A 109 17.79 21.17 2.59
CA GLY A 109 16.63 21.30 3.47
C GLY A 109 16.70 20.31 4.64
N TYR A 110 16.84 19.02 4.34
CA TYR A 110 16.98 17.96 5.35
C TYR A 110 18.14 18.18 6.32
N ARG A 111 19.30 18.64 5.84
CA ARG A 111 20.46 18.97 6.69
C ARG A 111 20.17 20.13 7.65
N ARG A 112 19.28 21.07 7.28
CA ARG A 112 18.83 22.17 8.15
C ARG A 112 17.68 21.76 9.08
N THR A 113 16.90 20.75 8.71
CA THR A 113 15.78 20.24 9.50
C THR A 113 16.22 19.77 10.88
N LYS A 114 15.67 20.40 11.91
CA LYS A 114 15.94 20.06 13.31
C LYS A 114 15.05 18.91 13.76
N ALA A 115 15.64 18.05 14.57
CA ALA A 115 14.93 16.99 15.28
C ALA A 115 14.02 17.58 16.35
N ASP A 116 12.75 17.22 16.33
CA ASP A 116 11.85 17.50 17.45
C ASP A 116 12.08 16.48 18.58
N PRO A 117 11.87 16.85 19.86
CA PRO A 117 11.97 15.91 20.98
C PRO A 117 11.01 14.72 20.82
N PRO A 118 11.47 13.48 21.06
CA PRO A 118 10.71 12.27 20.69
C PRO A 118 9.54 11.90 21.62
N GLY A 119 9.27 12.66 22.69
CA GLY A 119 8.20 12.37 23.64
C GLY A 119 8.19 10.91 24.13
N ASP A 120 6.99 10.37 24.32
CA ASP A 120 6.76 8.96 24.68
C ASP A 120 6.65 8.05 23.44
N ALA A 121 7.29 8.41 22.32
CA ALA A 121 7.24 7.61 21.10
C ALA A 121 8.02 6.30 21.24
N GLY A 122 7.46 5.24 20.64
CA GLY A 122 8.08 3.92 20.55
C GLY A 122 9.41 3.92 19.79
N ASN A 123 10.06 2.76 19.73
CA ASN A 123 11.47 2.66 19.30
C ASN A 123 11.67 2.01 17.91
N LEU A 124 10.64 1.94 17.07
CA LEU A 124 10.77 1.44 15.70
C LEU A 124 11.12 2.60 14.75
N PRO A 125 12.15 2.50 13.90
CA PRO A 125 12.58 3.59 13.03
C PRO A 125 11.65 3.74 11.82
N GLU A 126 10.42 4.18 12.03
CA GLU A 126 9.39 4.19 10.99
C GLU A 126 8.38 5.32 11.14
N PHE A 127 7.79 5.72 10.02
CA PHE A 127 6.51 6.43 9.97
C PHE A 127 5.57 5.76 8.98
N ARG A 128 4.28 6.07 9.07
CA ARG A 128 3.28 5.48 8.18
C ARG A 128 2.43 6.51 7.45
N ALA A 129 1.93 6.09 6.30
CA ALA A 129 0.80 6.72 5.63
C ALA A 129 -0.36 5.72 5.53
N ASP A 130 -1.46 6.01 6.21
CA ASP A 130 -2.69 5.20 6.21
C ASP A 130 -3.65 5.67 5.14
N CYS A 131 -3.87 4.83 4.14
CA CYS A 131 -4.65 5.14 2.95
C CYS A 131 -5.91 4.29 2.86
N LYS A 132 -6.95 4.91 2.27
CA LYS A 132 -8.19 4.21 1.89
C LYS A 132 -8.18 3.87 0.41
N TYR A 133 -8.96 2.87 0.03
CA TYR A 133 -9.27 2.60 -1.37
C TYR A 133 -9.73 3.87 -2.10
N SER A 134 -9.18 4.12 -3.29
CA SER A 134 -9.56 5.22 -4.17
C SER A 134 -10.47 4.71 -5.28
N HIS A 135 -9.91 3.94 -6.21
CA HIS A 135 -10.62 3.42 -7.37
C HIS A 135 -9.85 2.25 -8.00
N ARG A 136 -10.42 1.64 -9.05
CA ARG A 136 -9.75 0.61 -9.86
C ARG A 136 -9.74 0.98 -11.33
N ARG A 137 -8.61 0.78 -12.02
CA ARG A 137 -8.46 0.97 -13.47
C ARG A 137 -7.42 0.00 -14.04
N PRO A 138 -7.55 -0.42 -15.31
CA PRO A 138 -6.54 -1.19 -16.04
C PRO A 138 -5.38 -0.30 -16.55
N ASP A 139 -4.93 0.62 -15.70
CA ASP A 139 -3.97 1.66 -16.04
C ASP A 139 -2.67 1.47 -15.24
N ASP A 140 -1.54 1.90 -15.80
CA ASP A 140 -0.25 1.90 -15.11
C ASP A 140 0.65 3.00 -15.70
N PRO A 141 0.82 4.16 -15.01
CA PRO A 141 1.66 5.24 -15.50
C PRO A 141 3.17 4.96 -15.41
N ILE A 142 3.60 3.87 -14.77
CA ILE A 142 5.00 3.46 -14.70
C ILE A 142 5.30 2.53 -15.88
N VAL A 143 4.55 1.43 -16.01
CA VAL A 143 4.81 0.36 -16.98
C VAL A 143 4.26 0.68 -18.37
N ALA A 144 3.11 1.36 -18.45
CA ALA A 144 2.43 1.70 -19.70
C ALA A 144 2.04 3.20 -19.76
N PRO A 145 3.02 4.12 -19.63
CA PRO A 145 2.75 5.55 -19.55
C PRO A 145 1.99 6.05 -20.78
N GLY A 146 0.91 6.80 -20.56
CA GLY A 146 0.06 7.38 -21.58
C GLY A 146 -0.83 6.39 -22.34
N LEU A 147 -0.93 5.13 -21.90
CA LEU A 147 -1.70 4.08 -22.56
C LEU A 147 -2.84 3.56 -21.64
N PRO A 148 -4.00 4.24 -21.62
CA PRO A 148 -5.16 3.77 -20.85
C PRO A 148 -5.59 2.36 -21.24
N GLY A 149 -5.85 1.51 -20.25
CA GLY A 149 -6.28 0.13 -20.46
C GLY A 149 -5.20 -0.84 -20.93
N ALA A 150 -3.94 -0.42 -21.00
CA ALA A 150 -2.84 -1.27 -21.44
C ALA A 150 -2.25 -2.15 -20.32
N SER A 151 -2.75 -2.04 -19.09
CA SER A 151 -2.34 -2.90 -17.97
C SER A 151 -3.49 -3.81 -17.53
N HIS A 152 -3.18 -4.74 -16.62
CA HIS A 152 -4.21 -5.47 -15.89
C HIS A 152 -4.87 -4.54 -14.85
N MET A 153 -6.00 -4.96 -14.28
CA MET A 153 -6.74 -4.12 -13.34
C MET A 153 -5.93 -3.86 -12.06
N HIS A 154 -5.70 -2.61 -11.72
CA HIS A 154 -5.08 -2.20 -10.47
C HIS A 154 -6.10 -1.58 -9.52
N SER A 155 -5.90 -1.81 -8.22
CA SER A 155 -6.59 -1.11 -7.14
C SER A 155 -5.67 -0.02 -6.61
N PHE A 156 -6.11 1.24 -6.70
CA PHE A 156 -5.33 2.42 -6.35
C PHE A 156 -5.69 2.97 -4.97
N VAL A 157 -4.68 3.48 -4.27
CA VAL A 157 -4.77 4.29 -3.04
C VAL A 157 -3.83 5.51 -3.14
N GLY A 158 -3.95 6.48 -2.23
CA GLY A 158 -3.21 7.72 -2.29
C GLY A 158 -3.84 8.71 -3.23
N ASN A 159 -3.07 9.23 -4.19
CA ASN A 159 -3.53 10.22 -5.16
C ASN A 159 -4.85 9.78 -5.83
N LYS A 160 -5.87 10.62 -5.77
CA LYS A 160 -7.21 10.32 -6.29
C LYS A 160 -7.34 10.48 -7.80
N ALA A 161 -6.38 11.14 -8.44
CA ALA A 161 -6.41 11.47 -9.86
C ALA A 161 -5.45 10.61 -10.70
N VAL A 162 -4.71 9.68 -10.10
CA VAL A 162 -3.77 8.83 -10.83
C VAL A 162 -4.49 8.00 -11.90
N ASP A 163 -3.92 7.98 -13.09
CA ASP A 163 -4.32 7.19 -14.24
C ASP A 163 -3.13 6.97 -15.18
N ALA A 164 -3.34 6.30 -16.32
CA ALA A 164 -2.26 5.99 -17.25
C ALA A 164 -1.49 7.23 -17.75
N GLY A 165 -2.08 8.42 -17.77
CA GLY A 165 -1.45 9.65 -18.27
C GLY A 165 -0.65 10.43 -17.22
N THR A 166 -0.68 9.98 -15.96
CA THR A 166 -0.09 10.71 -14.83
C THR A 166 1.43 10.82 -14.93
N THR A 167 1.94 12.03 -14.74
CA THR A 167 3.37 12.35 -14.60
C THR A 167 3.67 12.90 -13.21
N ALA A 168 4.96 13.07 -12.87
CA ALA A 168 5.37 13.60 -11.58
C ALA A 168 4.78 15.00 -11.32
N ASP A 169 4.79 15.87 -12.33
CA ASP A 169 4.18 17.21 -12.25
C ASP A 169 2.69 17.17 -11.94
N ASP A 170 1.98 16.13 -12.40
CA ASP A 170 0.55 16.00 -12.17
C ASP A 170 0.28 15.64 -10.69
N LEU A 171 1.13 14.83 -10.06
CA LEU A 171 1.03 14.51 -8.62
C LEU A 171 1.26 15.74 -7.72
N MET A 172 2.07 16.71 -8.16
CA MET A 172 2.21 18.00 -7.45
C MET A 172 0.99 18.91 -7.61
N LYS A 173 0.29 18.83 -8.75
CA LYS A 173 -0.86 19.69 -9.05
C LYS A 173 -2.16 19.14 -8.47
N PHE A 174 -2.36 17.83 -8.54
CA PHE A 174 -3.56 17.14 -8.09
C PHE A 174 -3.29 16.47 -6.73
N THR A 175 -3.33 17.27 -5.67
CA THR A 175 -2.90 16.86 -4.32
C THR A 175 -3.94 16.08 -3.52
N ALA A 176 -5.15 15.90 -4.06
CA ALA A 176 -6.21 15.18 -3.38
C ALA A 176 -5.82 13.71 -3.18
N THR A 177 -5.71 13.29 -1.92
CA THR A 177 -5.24 11.95 -1.53
C THR A 177 -6.27 11.21 -0.65
N THR A 178 -6.24 9.88 -0.67
CA THR A 178 -6.93 9.03 0.31
C THR A 178 -6.09 8.72 1.54
N CYS A 179 -4.81 9.12 1.54
CA CYS A 179 -3.89 8.89 2.65
C CYS A 179 -4.03 9.94 3.75
N LYS A 180 -3.69 9.51 4.96
CA LYS A 180 -3.15 10.37 6.00
C LYS A 180 -1.66 10.08 6.11
N PRO A 181 -0.78 11.08 6.26
CA PRO A 181 -1.09 12.50 6.24
C PRO A 181 -1.50 13.00 4.84
N THR A 182 -2.23 14.11 4.77
CA THR A 182 -2.73 14.68 3.50
C THR A 182 -1.64 15.32 2.63
N VAL A 183 -0.44 15.51 3.19
CA VAL A 183 0.76 16.01 2.49
C VAL A 183 1.52 14.92 1.74
N ASP A 184 1.03 13.67 1.79
CA ASP A 184 1.42 12.60 0.89
C ASP A 184 0.52 12.62 -0.36
N HIS A 185 1.09 13.08 -1.48
CA HIS A 185 0.43 13.14 -2.78
C HIS A 185 0.81 11.97 -3.69
N SER A 186 1.55 10.99 -3.15
CA SER A 186 1.97 9.80 -3.87
C SER A 186 0.79 8.95 -4.30
N ALA A 187 0.99 8.16 -5.35
CA ALA A 187 0.06 7.13 -5.77
C ALA A 187 0.66 5.75 -5.48
N TYR A 188 -0.17 4.85 -4.96
CA TYR A 188 0.22 3.47 -4.70
C TYR A 188 -0.84 2.52 -5.25
N TRP A 189 -0.43 1.44 -5.88
CA TRP A 189 -1.36 0.45 -6.38
C TRP A 189 -0.81 -0.97 -6.35
N VAL A 190 -1.73 -1.91 -6.42
CA VAL A 190 -1.48 -3.37 -6.50
C VAL A 190 -2.50 -3.99 -7.45
N PRO A 191 -2.25 -5.20 -7.97
CA PRO A 191 -3.26 -5.96 -8.72
C PRO A 191 -4.56 -6.08 -7.93
N THR A 192 -5.68 -5.78 -8.57
CA THR A 192 -6.99 -6.02 -7.97
C THR A 192 -7.17 -7.51 -7.66
N LEU A 193 -7.49 -7.80 -6.39
CA LEU A 193 -7.85 -9.12 -5.92
C LEU A 193 -9.30 -9.45 -6.31
N TYR A 194 -9.56 -10.69 -6.72
CA TYR A 194 -10.90 -11.16 -7.07
C TYR A 194 -11.23 -12.47 -6.36
N GLU A 195 -12.46 -12.59 -5.90
CA GLU A 195 -13.02 -13.87 -5.45
C GLU A 195 -13.15 -14.83 -6.64
N ALA A 196 -12.55 -16.01 -6.57
CA ALA A 196 -12.43 -16.89 -7.73
C ALA A 196 -13.79 -17.40 -8.25
N ALA A 197 -14.74 -17.70 -7.35
CA ALA A 197 -16.05 -18.22 -7.72
C ALA A 197 -16.97 -17.14 -8.31
N SER A 198 -17.05 -15.97 -7.67
CA SER A 198 -17.98 -14.91 -8.06
C SER A 198 -17.40 -13.94 -9.09
N ARG A 199 -16.06 -13.95 -9.26
CA ARG A 199 -15.29 -12.97 -10.05
C ARG A 199 -15.56 -11.53 -9.64
N LYS A 200 -16.05 -11.31 -8.41
CA LYS A 200 -16.23 -9.98 -7.84
C LYS A 200 -14.88 -9.48 -7.31
N PRO A 201 -14.55 -8.20 -7.54
CA PRO A 201 -13.34 -7.62 -6.99
C PRO A 201 -13.47 -7.48 -5.47
N VAL A 202 -12.34 -7.63 -4.79
CA VAL A 202 -12.19 -7.45 -3.35
C VAL A 202 -11.39 -6.17 -3.13
N GLU A 203 -12.06 -5.17 -2.56
CA GLU A 203 -11.44 -3.89 -2.26
C GLU A 203 -10.61 -3.98 -0.97
N THR A 204 -9.53 -3.22 -0.90
CA THR A 204 -8.70 -3.12 0.29
C THR A 204 -9.50 -2.42 1.39
N SER A 205 -9.63 -3.04 2.55
CA SER A 205 -10.24 -2.43 3.73
C SER A 205 -9.26 -1.54 4.51
N GLY A 206 -7.96 -1.73 4.30
CA GLY A 206 -6.90 -0.86 4.80
C GLY A 206 -5.65 -0.99 3.93
N PHE A 207 -4.94 0.11 3.74
CA PHE A 207 -3.68 0.12 3.00
C PHE A 207 -2.71 1.05 3.72
N ARG A 208 -1.70 0.48 4.35
CA ARG A 208 -0.69 1.23 5.09
C ARG A 208 0.63 1.17 4.34
N VAL A 209 1.20 2.33 4.07
CA VAL A 209 2.56 2.46 3.54
C VAL A 209 3.47 2.83 4.69
N TYR A 210 4.28 1.88 5.14
CA TYR A 210 5.35 2.18 6.09
C TYR A 210 6.57 2.71 5.34
N TYR A 211 7.23 3.68 5.95
CA TYR A 211 8.54 4.19 5.57
C TYR A 211 9.49 3.90 6.74
N ARG A 212 10.42 2.96 6.57
CA ARG A 212 11.19 2.40 7.68
C ARG A 212 12.68 2.30 7.40
N SER A 213 13.49 2.27 8.45
CA SER A 213 14.84 1.67 8.35
C SER A 213 14.72 0.17 8.62
N LEU A 214 15.14 -0.65 7.65
CA LEU A 214 15.21 -2.12 7.79
C LEU A 214 16.46 -2.59 8.54
N ARG A 215 17.28 -1.67 9.04
CA ARG A 215 18.64 -1.94 9.53
C ARG A 215 18.77 -1.60 11.00
N ASP A 216 19.79 -2.22 11.61
CA ASP A 216 20.11 -2.03 13.03
C ASP A 216 20.51 -0.57 13.36
N ASN A 217 20.87 0.21 12.33
CA ASN A 217 21.08 1.65 12.42
C ASN A 217 20.32 2.40 11.32
N SER A 218 20.11 3.70 11.53
CA SER A 218 19.49 4.60 10.55
C SER A 218 20.47 5.63 9.99
N THR A 219 21.77 5.42 10.21
CA THR A 219 22.81 6.38 9.82
C THR A 219 22.84 6.55 8.31
N GLY A 220 22.82 7.80 7.87
CA GLY A 220 22.89 8.16 6.45
C GLY A 220 21.61 7.93 5.66
N VAL A 221 20.49 7.55 6.32
CA VAL A 221 19.19 7.52 5.64
C VAL A 221 18.75 8.96 5.34
N VAL A 222 18.46 9.23 4.08
CA VAL A 222 18.00 10.53 3.59
C VAL A 222 16.57 10.44 3.05
N PRO A 223 15.85 11.57 2.96
CA PRO A 223 14.54 11.65 2.30
C PRO A 223 14.48 11.01 0.93
N ILE A 224 13.31 10.49 0.55
CA ILE A 224 13.10 10.00 -0.81
C ILE A 224 12.97 11.21 -1.76
N PRO A 225 13.60 11.17 -2.95
CA PRO A 225 13.39 12.19 -3.98
C PRO A 225 11.98 12.09 -4.58
N ASN A 226 11.35 13.23 -4.80
CA ASN A 226 10.06 13.27 -5.49
C ASN A 226 10.17 12.78 -6.94
N GLY A 227 9.15 12.05 -7.38
CA GLY A 227 9.07 11.45 -8.70
C GLY A 227 9.70 10.06 -8.81
N LEU A 228 10.28 9.51 -7.74
CA LEU A 228 10.80 8.15 -7.72
C LEU A 228 9.66 7.14 -7.98
N ARG A 229 9.90 6.20 -8.89
CA ARG A 229 8.98 5.11 -9.26
C ARG A 229 9.56 3.80 -8.76
N MET A 230 8.76 3.00 -8.07
CA MET A 230 9.23 1.74 -7.51
C MET A 230 8.25 0.62 -7.84
N ILE A 231 8.75 -0.54 -8.26
CA ILE A 231 7.96 -1.78 -8.39
C ILE A 231 8.60 -2.89 -7.56
N ALA A 232 7.85 -3.45 -6.61
CA ALA A 232 8.23 -4.63 -5.84
C ALA A 232 7.33 -5.82 -6.19
N GLY A 233 7.86 -7.06 -6.16
CA GLY A 233 7.16 -8.25 -6.62
C GLY A 233 7.32 -8.50 -8.12
N ASP A 234 6.56 -9.44 -8.70
CA ASP A 234 6.67 -9.81 -10.12
C ASP A 234 5.32 -10.19 -10.72
N ALA A 235 4.74 -9.29 -11.52
CA ALA A 235 3.47 -9.49 -12.20
C ALA A 235 3.42 -10.75 -13.09
N LYS A 236 4.58 -11.23 -13.57
CA LYS A 236 4.68 -12.38 -14.48
C LYS A 236 4.90 -13.69 -13.73
N ARG A 237 5.12 -13.67 -12.42
CA ARG A 237 5.40 -14.88 -11.65
C ARG A 237 4.15 -15.72 -11.47
N LYS A 238 4.21 -16.96 -11.97
CA LYS A 238 3.13 -17.97 -11.89
C LYS A 238 3.47 -19.16 -10.98
N VAL A 239 4.54 -19.04 -10.21
CA VAL A 239 5.05 -20.10 -9.35
C VAL A 239 4.66 -19.81 -7.91
N PRO A 240 3.87 -20.69 -7.25
CA PRO A 240 3.48 -20.55 -5.86
C PRO A 240 4.63 -20.12 -4.95
N THR A 241 4.36 -19.13 -4.11
CA THR A 241 5.27 -18.75 -3.04
C THR A 241 5.36 -19.91 -2.04
N PRO A 242 6.55 -20.46 -1.75
CA PRO A 242 6.71 -21.56 -0.80
C PRO A 242 6.18 -21.19 0.58
N ARG A 243 5.50 -22.13 1.27
CA ARG A 243 4.97 -21.92 2.63
C ARG A 243 6.04 -21.35 3.57
N GLY A 244 5.72 -20.25 4.24
CA GLY A 244 6.62 -19.59 5.21
C GLY A 244 7.62 -18.62 4.59
N ALA A 245 7.67 -18.51 3.26
CA ALA A 245 8.42 -17.44 2.60
C ALA A 245 7.68 -16.09 2.72
N GLN A 246 8.43 -15.02 2.53
CA GLN A 246 7.87 -13.67 2.38
C GLN A 246 7.00 -13.58 1.11
N GLY A 247 6.04 -12.66 1.08
CA GLY A 247 5.16 -12.47 -0.07
C GLY A 247 4.03 -13.51 -0.16
N GLN A 248 3.44 -13.85 0.98
CA GLN A 248 2.23 -14.69 1.08
C GLN A 248 1.10 -13.90 1.70
N PHE A 249 -0.13 -14.27 1.33
CA PHE A 249 -1.28 -13.86 2.10
C PHE A 249 -1.32 -14.60 3.44
N TYR A 250 -1.70 -13.89 4.48
CA TYR A 250 -1.85 -14.41 5.84
C TYR A 250 -3.10 -13.84 6.48
N CYS A 251 -3.51 -14.42 7.60
CA CYS A 251 -4.60 -13.90 8.40
C CYS A 251 -4.07 -13.07 9.56
N ALA A 252 -4.67 -11.91 9.81
CA ALA A 252 -4.36 -11.07 10.96
C ALA A 252 -5.58 -10.29 11.45
N PHE A 253 -5.54 -9.86 12.71
CA PHE A 253 -6.44 -8.86 13.27
C PHE A 253 -5.70 -7.51 13.30
N TYR A 254 -6.39 -6.39 13.04
CA TYR A 254 -5.74 -5.07 12.97
C TYR A 254 -5.23 -4.63 14.35
N GLY A 255 -3.93 -4.79 14.57
CA GLY A 255 -3.16 -4.55 15.80
C GLY A 255 -1.78 -5.22 15.68
N PRO A 256 -0.82 -5.04 16.61
CA PRO A 256 0.42 -5.82 16.61
C PRO A 256 0.08 -7.28 16.97
N GLY A 257 -0.40 -8.01 15.97
CA GLY A 257 -0.85 -9.38 16.07
C GLY A 257 0.17 -10.30 15.44
N ASP A 258 0.84 -11.05 16.31
CA ASP A 258 1.69 -12.22 16.08
C ASP A 258 1.79 -12.74 14.63
N ILE A 259 2.98 -12.49 14.07
CA ILE A 259 3.61 -13.26 12.98
C ILE A 259 3.77 -14.77 13.29
N ASP A 260 3.40 -15.20 14.50
CA ASP A 260 3.44 -16.59 14.99
C ASP A 260 2.31 -17.49 14.44
N GLY A 261 1.55 -16.99 13.46
CA GLY A 261 1.07 -17.88 12.39
C GLY A 261 -0.25 -18.59 12.64
N TYR A 262 -1.20 -17.96 13.32
CA TYR A 262 -2.60 -18.39 13.19
C TYR A 262 -3.13 -18.03 11.79
N ALA A 263 -3.23 -19.07 10.96
CA ALA A 263 -3.66 -19.14 9.55
C ALA A 263 -2.68 -18.57 8.49
N ARG A 264 -1.44 -19.12 8.44
CA ARG A 264 -0.72 -19.20 7.16
C ARG A 264 -1.44 -20.18 6.22
N SER A 265 -1.53 -19.85 4.94
CA SER A 265 -2.19 -20.71 3.96
C SER A 265 -1.54 -22.10 3.90
N ASP A 266 -2.35 -23.16 3.95
CA ASP A 266 -1.87 -24.55 3.80
C ASP A 266 -1.16 -24.77 2.46
N ASN A 267 -1.63 -24.08 1.40
CA ASN A 267 -1.04 -24.14 0.06
C ASN A 267 -0.11 -22.96 -0.26
N GLY A 268 0.18 -22.11 0.74
CA GLY A 268 1.06 -20.94 0.59
C GLY A 268 0.49 -19.76 -0.22
N ASN A 269 -0.78 -19.80 -0.65
CA ASN A 269 -1.36 -18.76 -1.50
C ASN A 269 -2.60 -18.10 -0.88
N TRP A 270 -3.58 -18.87 -0.45
CA TRP A 270 -4.87 -18.34 0.02
C TRP A 270 -5.25 -18.94 1.37
N PRO A 271 -5.08 -18.20 2.49
CA PRO A 271 -5.56 -18.68 3.78
C PRO A 271 -7.08 -18.49 3.90
N ILE A 272 -7.68 -19.25 4.81
CA ILE A 272 -9.06 -19.02 5.28
C ILE A 272 -8.94 -18.55 6.74
N CYS A 273 -9.35 -17.32 6.98
CA CYS A 273 -9.28 -16.61 8.24
C CYS A 273 -10.50 -16.90 9.10
N GLY A 274 -10.25 -17.35 10.32
CA GLY A 274 -11.28 -17.41 11.36
C GLY A 274 -11.60 -16.01 11.90
N GLU A 275 -12.76 -15.85 12.53
CA GLU A 275 -13.10 -14.60 13.19
C GLU A 275 -12.24 -14.38 14.45
N PRO A 276 -11.75 -13.16 14.73
CA PRO A 276 -12.03 -11.90 14.02
C PRO A 276 -11.04 -11.55 12.89
N ALA A 277 -10.11 -12.43 12.52
CA ALA A 277 -9.05 -12.14 11.57
C ALA A 277 -9.53 -11.92 10.12
N SER A 278 -8.82 -11.11 9.37
CA SER A 278 -9.03 -10.80 7.95
C SER A 278 -7.83 -11.20 7.11
N LEU A 279 -7.94 -11.13 5.79
CA LEU A 279 -6.88 -11.43 4.84
C LEU A 279 -5.91 -10.25 4.70
N HIS A 280 -4.60 -10.51 4.79
CA HIS A 280 -3.55 -9.49 4.70
C HIS A 280 -2.43 -9.89 3.75
N PHE A 281 -1.69 -8.90 3.25
CA PHE A 281 -0.45 -9.08 2.49
C PHE A 281 0.57 -8.00 2.85
N MET A 282 1.83 -8.41 3.04
CA MET A 282 2.95 -7.48 3.20
C MET A 282 3.88 -7.56 1.98
N LEU A 283 4.18 -6.40 1.41
CA LEU A 283 5.11 -6.25 0.29
C LEU A 283 6.23 -5.28 0.65
N GLN A 284 7.47 -5.75 0.58
CA GLN A 284 8.66 -4.97 0.92
C GLN A 284 9.34 -4.43 -0.35
N PHE A 285 9.63 -3.14 -0.37
CA PHE A 285 10.40 -2.48 -1.42
C PHE A 285 11.88 -2.37 -1.05
N PRO A 286 12.78 -2.22 -2.06
CA PRO A 286 14.19 -1.93 -1.84
C PRO A 286 14.45 -0.58 -1.12
N ASP A 287 15.61 -0.45 -0.46
CA ASP A 287 15.98 0.69 0.39
C ASP A 287 17.30 1.39 0.01
N CYS A 288 17.94 0.95 -1.07
CA CYS A 288 19.15 1.56 -1.61
C CYS A 288 18.91 2.06 -3.03
N TRP A 289 19.20 3.33 -3.28
CA TRP A 289 18.98 4.03 -4.54
C TRP A 289 20.30 4.44 -5.21
N ASP A 290 20.35 4.44 -6.54
CA ASP A 290 21.54 4.80 -7.33
C ASP A 290 21.95 6.27 -7.24
N GLY A 291 21.09 7.12 -6.69
CA GLY A 291 21.34 8.54 -6.52
C GLY A 291 21.23 9.36 -7.80
N ARG A 292 20.75 8.77 -8.90
CA ARG A 292 20.80 9.35 -10.25
C ARG A 292 19.48 9.26 -11.00
N HIS A 293 18.69 8.21 -10.80
CA HIS A 293 17.54 7.95 -11.65
C HIS A 293 16.26 7.71 -10.86
N LEU A 294 15.21 8.46 -11.20
CA LEU A 294 13.86 8.28 -10.66
C LEU A 294 13.15 7.04 -11.22
N ASP A 295 13.65 6.50 -12.33
CA ASP A 295 13.17 5.25 -12.91
C ASP A 295 14.23 4.63 -13.84
N SER A 296 14.15 3.33 -14.05
CA SER A 296 15.02 2.55 -14.94
C SER A 296 14.19 1.85 -16.01
N PRO A 297 14.76 1.40 -17.15
CA PRO A 297 14.01 0.75 -18.23
C PRO A 297 13.17 -0.47 -17.81
N ASN A 298 13.55 -1.17 -16.75
CA ASN A 298 12.81 -2.30 -16.18
C ASN A 298 12.09 -1.96 -14.86
N HIS A 299 12.07 -0.68 -14.48
CA HIS A 299 11.50 -0.11 -13.26
C HIS A 299 12.06 -0.66 -11.93
N LYS A 300 13.24 -1.29 -11.97
CA LYS A 300 13.86 -1.94 -10.81
C LYS A 300 15.36 -1.69 -10.65
N ASP A 301 16.12 -1.57 -11.73
CA ASP A 301 17.60 -1.55 -11.68
C ASP A 301 18.19 -0.32 -10.97
N HIS A 302 17.43 0.77 -10.85
CA HIS A 302 17.83 1.96 -10.10
C HIS A 302 17.74 1.79 -8.57
N LEU A 303 17.26 0.64 -8.10
CA LEU A 303 17.04 0.32 -6.69
C LEU A 303 17.56 -1.09 -6.34
N THR A 304 17.99 -1.28 -5.09
CA THR A 304 18.40 -2.60 -4.58
C THR A 304 18.22 -2.71 -3.07
N PHE A 305 18.22 -3.93 -2.55
CA PHE A 305 18.15 -4.17 -1.12
C PHE A 305 19.52 -3.96 -0.49
N GLY A 306 19.57 -3.15 0.57
CA GLY A 306 20.74 -3.02 1.42
C GLY A 306 20.93 -4.21 2.36
N THR A 307 22.01 -4.17 3.12
CA THR A 307 22.28 -5.06 4.25
C THR A 307 22.65 -4.24 5.50
N ASN A 308 22.90 -4.89 6.64
CA ASN A 308 23.45 -4.19 7.81
C ASN A 308 24.85 -3.60 7.56
N ALA A 309 25.60 -4.10 6.55
CA ALA A 309 26.84 -3.47 6.08
C ALA A 309 26.58 -2.18 5.26
N GLY A 310 25.35 -1.98 4.80
CA GLY A 310 24.91 -0.80 4.06
C GLY A 310 24.48 -1.08 2.63
N CYS A 311 24.43 -0.01 1.86
CA CYS A 311 24.11 -0.07 0.44
C CYS A 311 25.33 -0.44 -0.40
N PRO A 312 25.13 -1.18 -1.50
CA PRO A 312 26.22 -1.48 -2.43
C PRO A 312 26.68 -0.21 -3.17
N ALA A 313 27.89 -0.23 -3.72
CA ALA A 313 28.49 0.92 -4.39
C ALA A 313 27.69 1.46 -5.59
N GLY A 314 26.93 0.59 -6.27
CA GLY A 314 26.03 1.00 -7.37
C GLY A 314 24.76 1.72 -6.92
N HIS A 315 24.40 1.59 -5.64
CA HIS A 315 23.18 2.16 -5.06
C HIS A 315 23.46 2.88 -3.74
N PRO A 316 24.36 3.88 -3.72
CA PRO A 316 24.96 4.35 -2.47
C PRO A 316 24.01 5.13 -1.55
N VAL A 317 22.83 5.54 -2.04
CA VAL A 317 21.91 6.40 -1.28
C VAL A 317 20.93 5.55 -0.49
N ARG A 318 21.04 5.58 0.84
CA ARG A 318 20.06 4.95 1.76
C ARG A 318 18.81 5.80 1.82
N ILE A 319 17.68 5.21 1.46
CA ILE A 319 16.36 5.82 1.56
C ILE A 319 15.46 5.01 2.49
N PRO A 320 14.38 5.60 3.06
CA PRO A 320 13.35 4.84 3.75
C PRO A 320 12.85 3.69 2.89
N ALA A 321 12.82 2.48 3.45
CA ALA A 321 12.23 1.33 2.79
C ALA A 321 10.71 1.45 2.85
N LEU A 322 10.04 1.30 1.71
CA LEU A 322 8.58 1.20 1.68
C LEU A 322 8.14 -0.21 2.03
N THR A 323 7.09 -0.33 2.82
CA THR A 323 6.37 -1.60 2.99
C THR A 323 4.89 -1.34 2.83
N PHE A 324 4.25 -2.01 1.88
CA PHE A 324 2.79 -2.05 1.83
C PHE A 324 2.30 -3.13 2.79
N ASP A 325 1.50 -2.73 3.77
CA ASP A 325 0.70 -3.61 4.61
C ASP A 325 -0.76 -3.42 4.22
N ILE A 326 -1.29 -4.45 3.57
CA ILE A 326 -2.56 -4.39 2.86
C ILE A 326 -3.53 -5.32 3.58
N ALA A 327 -4.68 -4.77 3.96
CA ALA A 327 -5.77 -5.51 4.57
C ALA A 327 -6.96 -5.60 3.60
N TYR A 328 -7.58 -6.77 3.55
CA TYR A 328 -8.83 -7.04 2.86
C TYR A 328 -9.83 -7.59 3.87
N ALA A 329 -11.04 -7.04 3.93
CA ALA A 329 -12.09 -7.53 4.84
C ALA A 329 -12.54 -8.98 4.53
N ALA A 330 -12.07 -9.54 3.41
CA ALA A 330 -12.30 -10.92 3.02
C ALA A 330 -11.70 -11.91 4.04
N LYS A 331 -12.41 -13.02 4.24
CA LYS A 331 -12.04 -14.09 5.18
C LYS A 331 -11.37 -15.27 4.51
N GLY A 332 -11.20 -15.25 3.19
CA GLY A 332 -10.85 -16.47 2.49
C GLY A 332 -12.07 -17.29 2.07
N SER A 333 -11.96 -18.08 1.01
CA SER A 333 -13.01 -19.02 0.61
C SER A 333 -12.38 -20.33 0.09
N LYS A 334 -13.15 -21.43 0.09
CA LYS A 334 -12.70 -22.69 -0.52
C LYS A 334 -12.40 -22.54 -2.02
N ALA A 335 -13.10 -21.61 -2.68
CA ALA A 335 -12.85 -21.31 -4.08
C ALA A 335 -11.52 -20.55 -4.28
N GLY A 336 -11.01 -19.89 -3.23
CA GLY A 336 -9.80 -19.08 -3.27
C GLY A 336 -9.99 -17.76 -4.03
N TYR A 337 -8.87 -17.15 -4.39
CA TYR A 337 -8.81 -15.88 -5.09
C TYR A 337 -7.90 -15.99 -6.31
N TYR A 338 -7.91 -14.94 -7.11
CA TYR A 338 -6.89 -14.67 -8.10
C TYR A 338 -6.58 -13.16 -8.11
N LEU A 339 -5.40 -12.83 -8.61
CA LEU A 339 -4.99 -11.45 -8.87
C LEU A 339 -5.27 -11.15 -10.33
N SER A 340 -5.65 -9.92 -10.66
CA SER A 340 -5.83 -9.48 -12.05
C SER A 340 -4.58 -9.65 -12.93
N SER A 341 -3.38 -9.68 -12.34
CA SER A 341 -2.12 -9.99 -13.04
C SER A 341 -2.00 -11.48 -13.43
N ASP A 342 -2.86 -12.34 -12.89
CA ASP A 342 -2.94 -13.77 -13.17
C ASP A 342 -4.38 -14.29 -13.14
N PRO A 343 -5.25 -13.87 -14.08
CA PRO A 343 -6.69 -14.13 -14.01
C PRO A 343 -7.07 -15.60 -14.16
N ASP A 344 -6.21 -16.39 -14.80
CA ASP A 344 -6.39 -17.83 -14.99
C ASP A 344 -5.62 -18.65 -13.93
N GLY A 345 -4.69 -18.02 -13.23
CA GLY A 345 -3.92 -18.64 -12.19
C GLY A 345 -4.59 -18.54 -10.83
N ARG A 346 -4.22 -19.48 -9.95
CA ARG A 346 -4.64 -19.52 -8.55
C ARG A 346 -3.48 -19.25 -7.60
N SER A 347 -2.35 -18.76 -8.12
CA SER A 347 -1.21 -18.40 -7.27
C SER A 347 -1.30 -16.93 -6.85
N ALA A 348 -0.89 -16.67 -5.61
CA ALA A 348 -0.70 -15.31 -5.11
C ALA A 348 0.61 -14.68 -5.61
N SER A 349 1.45 -15.43 -6.33
CA SER A 349 2.84 -15.05 -6.63
C SER A 349 2.97 -13.89 -7.61
N SER A 350 1.93 -13.59 -8.38
CA SER A 350 1.89 -12.43 -9.29
C SER A 350 1.59 -11.11 -8.57
N MET A 351 1.49 -11.15 -7.23
CA MET A 351 1.40 -9.96 -6.41
C MET A 351 2.63 -9.08 -6.64
N HIS A 352 2.35 -7.81 -6.85
CA HIS A 352 3.33 -6.74 -6.90
C HIS A 352 2.66 -5.47 -6.41
N GLY A 353 3.48 -4.46 -6.21
CA GLY A 353 3.03 -3.15 -5.82
C GLY A 353 3.91 -2.11 -6.45
N ASP A 354 3.27 -1.00 -6.73
CA ASP A 354 3.79 0.07 -7.53
C ASP A 354 3.62 1.36 -6.72
N ALA A 355 4.68 2.15 -6.66
CA ALA A 355 4.70 3.40 -5.94
C ALA A 355 5.23 4.50 -6.86
N PHE A 356 4.45 5.59 -6.98
CA PHE A 356 4.89 6.81 -7.63
C PHE A 356 4.89 7.95 -6.61
N LEU A 357 6.09 8.27 -6.13
CA LEU A 357 6.28 9.02 -4.89
C LEU A 357 6.24 10.53 -5.11
N MET A 358 5.42 11.21 -4.32
CA MET A 358 5.29 12.65 -4.32
C MET A 358 4.85 13.16 -2.94
N TRP A 359 5.81 13.63 -2.15
CA TRP A 359 5.58 14.20 -0.84
C TRP A 359 5.83 15.70 -0.83
N ASN A 360 5.17 16.40 0.10
CA ASN A 360 5.71 17.68 0.55
C ASN A 360 7.12 17.46 1.13
N ALA A 361 8.11 18.18 0.57
CA ALA A 361 9.52 17.96 0.89
C ALA A 361 9.84 18.23 2.36
N ASP A 362 9.30 19.30 2.95
CA ASP A 362 9.53 19.64 4.36
C ASP A 362 8.92 18.59 5.30
N ALA A 363 7.72 18.10 4.98
CA ALA A 363 7.08 17.04 5.75
C ALA A 363 7.88 15.72 5.69
N MET A 364 8.37 15.33 4.50
CA MET A 364 9.24 14.16 4.35
C MET A 364 10.55 14.36 5.12
N ASN A 365 11.18 15.52 5.01
CA ASN A 365 12.41 15.85 5.73
C ASN A 365 12.22 15.73 7.25
N GLN A 366 11.12 16.29 7.78
CA GLN A 366 10.77 16.23 9.20
C GLN A 366 10.53 14.79 9.65
N ARG A 367 9.78 13.99 8.88
CA ARG A 367 9.51 12.58 9.22
C ARG A 367 10.75 11.71 9.19
N VAL A 368 11.63 11.88 8.20
CA VAL A 368 12.90 11.15 8.15
C VAL A 368 13.79 11.54 9.31
N ARG A 369 13.83 12.83 9.67
CA ARG A 369 14.61 13.33 10.82
C ARG A 369 14.06 12.82 12.15
N ASN A 370 12.76 12.92 12.37
CA ASN A 370 12.11 12.59 13.64
C ASN A 370 11.95 11.09 13.85
N CYS A 371 11.49 10.38 12.83
CA CYS A 371 11.06 9.00 12.99
C CYS A 371 12.18 8.03 12.64
N ILE A 372 12.83 8.21 11.49
CA ILE A 372 13.83 7.24 11.03
C ILE A 372 15.18 7.50 11.68
N ALA A 373 15.69 8.73 11.63
CA ALA A 373 17.02 9.07 12.13
C ALA A 373 17.10 8.99 13.67
N GLN A 374 16.06 9.41 14.40
CA GLN A 374 16.00 9.23 15.87
C GLN A 374 15.50 7.84 16.30
N ARG A 375 15.15 6.97 15.33
CA ARG A 375 14.65 5.61 15.55
C ARG A 375 13.40 5.56 16.43
N ARG A 376 12.39 6.33 16.05
CA ARG A 376 11.11 6.48 16.74
C ARG A 376 9.92 6.08 15.90
N THR A 377 8.95 5.45 16.55
CA THR A 377 7.69 5.07 15.91
C THR A 377 6.84 6.31 15.72
N CYS A 378 6.45 6.55 14.48
CA CYS A 378 5.58 7.65 14.10
C CYS A 378 4.32 7.13 13.40
N ASP A 379 3.21 7.80 13.65
CA ASP A 379 1.95 7.56 12.96
C ASP A 379 1.72 8.58 11.82
N ASN A 380 0.46 8.73 11.43
CA ASN A 380 0.07 9.66 10.38
C ASN A 380 0.27 11.12 10.77
N ASP A 381 0.25 11.45 12.07
CA ASP A 381 0.26 12.81 12.57
C ASP A 381 1.65 13.24 13.09
N GLY A 382 2.56 12.29 13.31
CA GLY A 382 3.93 12.55 13.74
C GLY A 382 4.41 11.48 14.70
N TYR A 383 5.06 11.88 15.80
CA TYR A 383 5.37 10.94 16.88
C TYR A 383 4.11 10.28 17.40
N ASP A 384 4.10 8.95 17.47
CA ASP A 384 2.98 8.18 18.00
C ASP A 384 3.14 8.03 19.53
N PRO A 385 2.35 8.74 20.36
CA PRO A 385 2.49 8.69 21.82
C PRO A 385 1.96 7.39 22.43
N PHE A 386 1.37 6.49 21.62
CA PHE A 386 0.78 5.23 22.08
C PHE A 386 1.61 4.01 21.69
N SER A 387 2.79 4.21 21.10
CA SER A 387 3.74 3.15 20.78
C SER A 387 4.54 2.73 22.04
N LEU A 388 3.89 2.02 22.96
CA LEU A 388 4.52 1.44 24.15
C LEU A 388 5.34 0.18 23.84
#